data_AF-A0A847J8I0-F1
#
_entry.id   AF-A0A847J8I0-F1
#
_cell.length_a   1.000
_cell.length_b   1.000
_cell.length_c   1.000
_cell.angle_alpha   90.00
_cell.angle_beta   90.00
_cell.angle_gamma   90.00
#
_symmetry.space_group_name_H-M   'P 1'
#
loop_
_entity.id
_entity.type
_entity.pdbx_description
1 polymer ?
#
loop_
_entity_poly.entity_id
_entity_poly.type
_entity_poly.pdbx_seq_one_letter_code
_entity_poly.pdbx_strand_id
1 'polypeptide(L)'
;MTSAFLAMLFETLITIAFVVAIAVLLKKLLARAGGARRPDGREVPDAGGWSDLARRFADDRPIAEPVARAASIKVGSTMWKNCAAIGVEEAGLRLAVRVPLLGGFGKAPLLVPWSEIVEVVPAHLFWGAARRLVIGRPTLATVTLPEAVFEAILARGHLAR
;
A
#
# COMPACT_ATOMS: atom_id res chain seq x y z
N MET A 1 15.12 -49.56 14.11
CA MET A 1 14.85 -48.20 13.61
C MET A 1 16.14 -47.44 13.63
N THR A 2 16.74 -47.30 12.45
CA THR A 2 18.15 -47.04 12.22
C THR A 2 18.47 -45.55 12.29
N SER A 3 19.66 -45.22 12.79
CA SER A 3 20.23 -43.86 12.92
C SER A 3 20.08 -42.99 11.67
N ALA A 4 20.04 -43.61 10.48
CA ALA A 4 19.80 -42.94 9.21
C ALA A 4 18.43 -42.23 9.14
N PHE A 5 17.37 -42.81 9.73
CA PHE A 5 16.05 -42.20 9.75
C PHE A 5 16.00 -40.96 10.65
N LEU A 6 16.69 -41.00 11.80
CA LEU A 6 16.82 -39.86 12.72
C LEU A 6 17.64 -38.73 12.10
N ALA A 7 18.73 -39.06 11.39
CA ALA A 7 19.56 -38.07 10.68
C ALA A 7 18.77 -37.36 9.58
N MET A 8 18.02 -38.11 8.76
CA MET A 8 17.20 -37.55 7.69
C MET A 8 16.08 -36.64 8.22
N LEU A 9 15.45 -37.01 9.34
CA LEU A 9 14.44 -36.19 10.00
C LEU A 9 15.04 -34.89 10.56
N PHE A 10 16.23 -34.96 11.16
CA PHE A 10 16.95 -33.81 11.70
C PHE A 10 17.36 -32.81 10.60
N GLU A 11 17.92 -33.30 9.48
CA GLU A 11 18.25 -32.45 8.33
C GLU A 11 17.00 -31.76 7.77
N THR A 12 15.91 -32.51 7.61
CA THR A 12 14.64 -31.96 7.12
C THR A 12 14.11 -30.86 8.03
N LEU A 13 14.17 -31.05 9.35
CA LEU A 13 13.75 -30.04 10.32
C LEU A 13 14.63 -28.79 10.27
N ILE A 14 15.95 -28.94 10.11
CA ILE A 14 16.88 -27.80 9.94
C ILE A 14 16.54 -27.02 8.67
N THR A 15 16.32 -27.71 7.54
CA THR A 15 15.97 -27.05 6.28
C THR A 15 14.66 -26.28 6.40
N ILE A 16 13.62 -26.88 7.02
CA ILE A 16 12.33 -26.21 7.24
C ILE A 16 12.52 -24.97 8.13
N ALA A 17 13.24 -25.11 9.24
CA ALA A 17 13.50 -23.98 10.14
C ALA A 17 14.25 -22.84 9.45
N PHE A 18 15.22 -23.17 8.60
CA PHE A 18 15.98 -22.19 7.82
C PHE A 18 15.12 -21.46 6.80
N VAL A 19 14.26 -22.17 6.06
CA VAL A 19 13.31 -21.58 5.10
C VAL A 19 12.32 -20.65 5.81
N VAL A 20 11.78 -21.07 6.96
CA VAL A 20 10.87 -20.24 7.77
C VAL A 20 11.60 -18.99 8.29
N ALA A 21 12.83 -19.12 8.77
CA ALA A 21 13.64 -18.00 9.23
C ALA A 21 13.90 -16.98 8.11
N ILE A 22 14.26 -17.45 6.90
CA ILE A 22 14.41 -16.60 5.71
C ILE A 22 13.08 -15.90 5.39
N ALA A 23 11.96 -16.62 5.37
CA ALA A 23 10.66 -16.03 5.08
C ALA A 23 10.27 -14.94 6.10
N VAL A 24 10.53 -15.16 7.39
CA VAL A 24 10.31 -14.16 8.45
C VAL A 24 11.24 -12.97 8.29
N LEU A 25 12.52 -13.20 7.97
CA LEU A 25 13.50 -12.13 7.75
C LEU A 25 13.11 -11.29 6.53
N LEU A 26 12.76 -11.92 5.42
CA LEU A 26 12.28 -11.26 4.21
C LEU A 26 11.01 -10.46 4.50
N LYS A 27 10.05 -11.01 5.26
CA LYS A 27 8.85 -10.27 5.67
C LYS A 27 9.19 -9.04 6.51
N LYS A 28 10.15 -9.14 7.44
CA LYS A 28 10.63 -8.02 8.25
C LYS A 28 11.37 -6.96 7.42
N LEU A 29 12.21 -7.40 6.49
CA LEU A 29 12.93 -6.52 5.58
C LEU A 29 11.96 -5.79 4.65
N LEU A 30 10.98 -6.50 4.07
CA LEU A 30 9.94 -5.92 3.22
C LEU A 30 9.02 -4.96 3.99
N ALA A 31 8.71 -5.25 5.26
CA ALA A 31 7.96 -4.34 6.12
C ALA A 31 8.75 -3.05 6.45
N ARG A 32 10.08 -3.16 6.61
CA ARG A 32 10.99 -2.01 6.77
C ARG A 32 11.29 -1.29 5.45
N ALA A 33 11.02 -1.91 4.32
CA ALA A 33 11.35 -1.35 3.02
C ALA A 33 10.36 -0.25 2.56
N GLY A 34 9.46 0.20 3.43
CA GLY A 34 8.70 1.42 3.17
C GLY A 34 8.12 2.02 4.43
N GLY A 35 8.65 3.18 4.82
CA GLY A 35 8.24 3.95 5.99
C GLY A 35 7.91 5.39 5.64
N ALA A 36 7.23 6.07 6.56
CA ALA A 36 6.91 7.48 6.44
C ALA A 36 7.27 8.20 7.71
N ARG A 37 7.90 9.36 7.58
CA ARG A 37 8.42 10.12 8.70
C ARG A 37 8.01 11.58 8.56
N ARG A 38 7.48 12.13 9.65
CA ARG A 38 7.19 13.57 9.76
C ARG A 38 8.48 14.38 9.83
N PRO A 39 8.42 15.70 9.54
CA PRO A 39 9.57 16.59 9.71
C PRO A 39 10.13 16.60 11.13
N ASP A 40 9.30 16.33 12.16
CA ASP A 40 9.70 16.22 13.56
C ASP A 40 10.43 14.91 13.91
N GLY A 41 10.64 14.03 12.93
CA GLY A 41 11.32 12.75 13.08
C GLY A 41 10.41 11.59 13.51
N ARG A 42 9.13 11.84 13.84
CA ARG A 42 8.20 10.79 14.25
C ARG A 42 7.76 9.94 13.07
N GLU A 43 7.70 8.63 13.29
CA GLU A 43 7.20 7.69 12.29
C GLU A 43 5.67 7.75 12.24
N VAL A 44 5.12 7.73 11.03
CA VAL A 44 3.68 7.57 10.81
C VAL A 44 3.44 6.09 10.54
N PRO A 45 2.85 5.32 11.47
CA PRO A 45 2.64 3.90 11.28
C PRO A 45 1.66 3.63 10.14
N ASP A 46 1.72 2.42 9.59
CA ASP A 46 0.66 1.94 8.70
C ASP A 46 -0.65 1.84 9.48
N ALA A 47 -1.76 2.31 8.88
CA ALA A 47 -3.08 2.23 9.49
C ALA A 47 -4.10 1.70 8.48
N GLY A 48 -5.07 0.92 8.97
CA GLY A 48 -6.17 0.37 8.19
C GLY A 48 -5.72 -0.39 6.94
N GLY A 49 -6.60 -0.41 5.94
CA GLY A 49 -6.39 -1.06 4.66
C GLY A 49 -7.50 -0.74 3.68
N TRP A 50 -7.47 -1.38 2.51
CA TRP A 50 -8.45 -1.15 1.46
C TRP A 50 -9.89 -1.37 1.93
N SER A 51 -10.12 -2.40 2.76
CA SER A 51 -11.45 -2.72 3.27
C SER A 51 -11.99 -1.61 4.19
N ASP A 52 -11.13 -0.93 4.95
CA ASP A 52 -11.54 0.16 5.83
C ASP A 52 -11.92 1.40 5.03
N LEU A 53 -11.15 1.71 3.98
CA LEU A 53 -11.50 2.75 3.02
C LEU A 53 -12.80 2.41 2.28
N ALA A 54 -12.96 1.17 1.81
CA ALA A 54 -14.14 0.74 1.07
C ALA A 54 -15.43 0.84 1.89
N ARG A 55 -15.37 0.61 3.21
CA ARG A 55 -16.56 0.78 4.07
C ARG A 55 -17.09 2.21 4.10
N ARG A 56 -16.25 3.22 3.83
CA ARG A 56 -16.61 4.64 3.95
C ARG A 56 -16.67 5.38 2.61
N PHE A 57 -15.86 4.95 1.65
CA PHE A 57 -15.57 5.69 0.42
C PHE A 57 -15.75 4.85 -0.85
N ALA A 58 -16.41 3.69 -0.76
CA ALA A 58 -16.71 2.90 -1.96
C ALA A 58 -17.55 3.70 -2.95
N ASP A 59 -17.10 3.72 -4.19
CA ASP A 59 -17.76 4.41 -5.30
C ASP A 59 -17.47 3.62 -6.58
N ASP A 60 -18.52 3.16 -7.26
CA ASP A 60 -18.42 2.25 -8.40
C ASP A 60 -18.17 2.95 -9.73
N ARG A 61 -18.18 4.30 -9.76
CA ARG A 61 -17.97 5.06 -10.99
C ARG A 61 -16.57 4.79 -11.56
N PRO A 62 -16.44 4.71 -12.89
CA PRO A 62 -15.14 4.50 -13.52
C PRO A 62 -14.26 5.75 -13.38
N ILE A 63 -12.94 5.55 -13.33
CA ILE A 63 -11.99 6.64 -13.48
C ILE A 63 -11.99 7.05 -14.97
N ALA A 64 -12.51 8.24 -15.29
CA ALA A 64 -12.56 8.75 -16.65
C ALA A 64 -11.15 9.05 -17.20
N GLU A 65 -10.37 9.83 -16.44
CA GLU A 65 -9.02 10.27 -16.83
C GLU A 65 -8.00 9.94 -15.74
N PRO A 66 -7.44 8.72 -15.73
CA PRO A 66 -6.46 8.34 -14.72
C PRO A 66 -5.14 9.08 -14.95
N VAL A 67 -4.60 9.67 -13.88
CA VAL A 67 -3.24 10.22 -13.85
C VAL A 67 -2.17 9.13 -13.87
N ALA A 68 -2.54 7.92 -13.41
CA ALA A 68 -1.68 6.75 -13.50
C ALA A 68 -2.52 5.49 -13.72
N ARG A 69 -2.02 4.62 -14.61
CA ARG A 69 -2.53 3.26 -14.83
C ARG A 69 -1.45 2.27 -14.42
N ALA A 70 -1.86 1.15 -13.83
CA ALA A 70 -0.93 0.12 -13.34
C ALA A 70 0.14 0.69 -12.38
N ALA A 71 -0.24 1.61 -11.51
CA ALA A 71 0.62 2.11 -10.46
C ALA A 71 0.85 1.06 -9.37
N SER A 72 2.01 1.14 -8.74
CA SER A 72 2.31 0.40 -7.51
C SER A 72 2.11 1.30 -6.30
N ILE A 73 1.14 0.97 -5.43
CA ILE A 73 0.80 1.76 -4.23
C ILE A 73 0.75 0.87 -2.99
N LYS A 74 0.92 1.47 -1.81
CA LYS A 74 0.73 0.77 -0.53
C LYS A 74 -0.47 1.36 0.19
N VAL A 75 -1.40 0.53 0.66
CA VAL A 75 -2.55 0.95 1.47
C VAL A 75 -2.48 0.22 2.81
N GLY A 76 -2.33 0.96 3.89
CA GLY A 76 -1.94 0.42 5.19
C GLY A 76 -0.66 -0.41 5.05
N SER A 77 -0.70 -1.66 5.48
CA SER A 77 0.41 -2.61 5.35
C SER A 77 0.43 -3.37 4.00
N THR A 78 -0.58 -3.20 3.15
CA THR A 78 -0.76 -3.99 1.92
C THR A 78 -0.19 -3.29 0.70
N MET A 79 0.65 -4.00 -0.05
CA MET A 79 1.21 -3.52 -1.32
C MET A 79 0.37 -3.99 -2.51
N TRP A 80 -0.03 -3.05 -3.37
CA TRP A 80 -0.74 -3.27 -4.62
C TRP A 80 0.21 -2.97 -5.77
N LYS A 81 0.81 -4.02 -6.36
CA LYS A 81 1.85 -3.88 -7.38
C LYS A 81 1.25 -3.86 -8.79
N ASN A 82 1.56 -2.82 -9.54
CA ASN A 82 1.24 -2.66 -10.96
C ASN A 82 -0.25 -2.90 -11.31
N CYS A 83 -1.14 -2.58 -10.38
CA CYS A 83 -2.56 -2.93 -10.48
C CYS A 83 -3.49 -1.79 -10.04
N ALA A 84 -2.95 -0.68 -9.56
CA ALA A 84 -3.74 0.48 -9.18
C ALA A 84 -3.92 1.44 -10.37
N ALA A 85 -5.15 1.92 -10.54
CA ALA A 85 -5.46 3.09 -11.34
C ALA A 85 -5.83 4.22 -10.40
N ILE A 86 -5.34 5.42 -10.71
CA ILE A 86 -5.47 6.60 -9.86
C ILE A 86 -6.06 7.72 -10.70
N GLY A 87 -7.16 8.29 -10.22
CA GLY A 87 -7.86 9.41 -10.83
C GLY A 87 -7.90 10.61 -9.89
N VAL A 88 -7.95 11.79 -10.48
CA VAL A 88 -8.07 13.05 -9.76
C VAL A 88 -9.39 13.69 -10.15
N GLU A 89 -10.27 13.89 -9.18
CA GLU A 89 -11.59 14.49 -9.36
C GLU A 89 -11.75 15.68 -8.43
N GLU A 90 -12.63 16.63 -8.78
CA GLU A 90 -12.97 17.78 -7.91
C GLU A 90 -13.35 17.34 -6.49
N ALA A 91 -14.11 16.26 -6.38
CA ALA A 91 -14.58 15.74 -5.09
C ALA A 91 -13.49 15.02 -4.30
N GLY A 92 -12.47 14.45 -4.95
CA GLY A 92 -11.50 13.61 -4.25
C GLY A 92 -10.52 12.84 -5.12
N LEU A 93 -9.69 12.05 -4.44
CA LEU A 93 -8.77 11.09 -5.04
C LEU A 93 -9.51 9.79 -5.33
N ARG A 94 -9.63 9.43 -6.61
CA ARG A 94 -10.22 8.15 -7.02
C ARG A 94 -9.14 7.07 -7.11
N LEU A 95 -9.38 5.93 -6.47
CA LEU A 95 -8.49 4.78 -6.45
C LEU A 95 -9.25 3.54 -6.90
N ALA A 96 -8.71 2.81 -7.88
CA ALA A 96 -9.25 1.52 -8.28
C ALA A 96 -8.11 0.51 -8.37
N VAL A 97 -8.34 -0.72 -7.94
CA VAL A 97 -7.39 -1.81 -8.15
C VAL A 97 -8.02 -2.87 -9.04
N ARG A 98 -7.28 -3.29 -10.07
CA ARG A 98 -7.64 -4.42 -10.94
C ARG A 98 -6.51 -5.43 -10.92
N VAL A 99 -6.74 -6.58 -10.30
CA VAL A 99 -5.80 -7.68 -10.23
C VAL A 99 -5.84 -8.48 -11.54
N PRO A 100 -4.70 -8.77 -12.20
CA PRO A 100 -4.69 -9.34 -13.56
C PRO A 100 -5.43 -10.68 -13.73
N LEU A 101 -5.48 -11.53 -12.70
CA LEU A 101 -6.09 -12.87 -12.74
C LEU A 101 -7.47 -12.95 -12.08
N LEU A 102 -7.83 -11.97 -11.24
CA LEU A 102 -9.10 -11.91 -10.51
C LEU A 102 -9.93 -10.68 -10.90
N GLY A 103 -9.51 -9.90 -11.89
CA GLY A 103 -10.15 -8.63 -12.24
C GLY A 103 -10.27 -7.67 -11.04
N GLY A 104 -11.42 -7.03 -10.89
CA GLY A 104 -11.76 -6.22 -9.70
C GLY A 104 -12.38 -7.02 -8.55
N PHE A 105 -12.34 -8.36 -8.59
CA PHE A 105 -13.12 -9.19 -7.68
C PHE A 105 -12.68 -8.98 -6.23
N GLY A 106 -13.60 -8.46 -5.41
CA GLY A 106 -13.41 -8.25 -3.97
C GLY A 106 -12.85 -6.89 -3.55
N LYS A 107 -12.64 -5.92 -4.47
CA LYS A 107 -12.17 -4.57 -4.11
C LYS A 107 -12.97 -3.49 -4.84
N ALA A 108 -13.89 -2.86 -4.10
CA ALA A 108 -14.62 -1.70 -4.60
C ALA A 108 -13.63 -0.56 -4.94
N PRO A 109 -13.81 0.13 -6.08
CA PRO A 109 -13.15 1.40 -6.31
C PRO A 109 -13.57 2.40 -5.24
N LEU A 110 -12.70 3.39 -4.99
CA LEU A 110 -12.80 4.32 -3.88
C LEU A 110 -12.77 5.75 -4.41
N LEU A 111 -13.57 6.63 -3.82
CA LEU A 111 -13.43 8.07 -3.96
C LEU A 111 -13.15 8.68 -2.59
N VAL A 112 -11.87 8.92 -2.28
CA VAL A 112 -11.45 9.52 -1.01
C VAL A 112 -11.56 11.04 -1.13
N PRO A 113 -12.46 11.70 -0.36
CA PRO A 113 -12.58 13.16 -0.43
C PRO A 113 -11.28 13.86 -0.07
N TRP A 114 -10.97 14.99 -0.72
CA TRP A 114 -9.78 15.77 -0.39
C TRP A 114 -9.74 16.18 1.08
N SER A 115 -10.90 16.51 1.66
CA SER A 115 -11.06 16.87 3.07
C SER A 115 -10.75 15.74 4.05
N GLU A 116 -10.78 14.49 3.61
CA GLU A 116 -10.42 13.32 4.42
C GLU A 116 -8.92 13.04 4.38
N ILE A 117 -8.16 13.65 3.47
CA ILE A 117 -6.70 13.59 3.47
C ILE A 117 -6.19 14.66 4.44
N VAL A 118 -5.90 14.25 5.66
CA VAL A 118 -5.65 15.18 6.77
C VAL A 118 -4.19 15.53 6.95
N GLU A 119 -3.29 14.76 6.33
CA GLU A 119 -1.85 14.98 6.38
C GLU A 119 -1.17 14.28 5.18
N VAL A 120 -0.13 14.92 4.65
CA VAL A 120 0.78 14.34 3.66
C VAL A 120 2.20 14.39 4.20
N VAL A 121 2.88 13.25 4.26
CA VAL A 121 4.25 13.17 4.78
C VAL A 121 5.22 12.54 3.77
N PRO A 122 6.51 12.93 3.81
CA PRO A 122 7.56 12.20 3.10
C PRO A 122 7.58 10.72 3.50
N ALA A 123 7.73 9.87 2.50
CA ALA A 123 7.80 8.44 2.65
C ALA A 123 8.82 7.83 1.67
N HIS A 124 9.06 6.53 1.83
CA HIS A 124 9.77 5.75 0.85
C HIS A 124 9.03 4.44 0.61
N LEU A 125 9.13 3.95 -0.62
CA LEU A 125 8.87 2.57 -1.00
C LEU A 125 10.24 1.91 -1.24
N PHE A 126 10.28 0.58 -1.35
CA PHE A 126 11.58 -0.11 -1.42
C PHE A 126 12.39 0.28 -2.66
N TRP A 127 11.71 0.82 -3.68
CA TRP A 127 12.27 1.21 -4.97
C TRP A 127 12.38 2.73 -5.17
N GLY A 128 12.05 3.56 -4.19
CA GLY A 128 12.23 5.01 -4.34
C GLY A 128 11.41 5.90 -3.40
N ALA A 129 11.53 7.20 -3.62
CA ALA A 129 10.80 8.23 -2.89
C ALA A 129 9.28 8.10 -3.10
N ALA A 130 8.53 8.48 -2.06
CA ALA A 130 7.09 8.38 -2.03
C ALA A 130 6.48 9.45 -1.11
N ARG A 131 5.17 9.65 -1.24
CA ARG A 131 4.36 10.38 -0.26
C ARG A 131 3.34 9.47 0.38
N ARG A 132 3.18 9.62 1.70
CA ARG A 132 2.12 8.98 2.46
C ARG A 132 1.03 9.98 2.79
N LEU A 133 -0.17 9.65 2.35
CA LEU A 133 -1.42 10.31 2.68
C LEU A 133 -1.99 9.64 3.93
N VAL A 134 -2.32 10.45 4.94
CA VAL A 134 -3.05 10.03 6.14
C VAL A 134 -4.52 10.37 5.94
N ILE A 135 -5.40 9.37 6.04
CA ILE A 135 -6.81 9.52 5.72
C ILE A 135 -7.64 9.41 7.01
N GLY A 136 -8.49 10.40 7.27
CA GLY A 136 -9.45 10.46 8.38
C GLY A 136 -8.90 10.99 9.71
N ARG A 137 -9.81 11.42 10.60
CA ARG A 137 -9.56 11.72 12.03
C ARG A 137 -10.62 11.03 12.90
N PRO A 138 -10.26 10.07 13.78
CA PRO A 138 -8.93 9.45 13.93
C PRO A 138 -8.49 8.76 12.64
N THR A 139 -7.18 8.47 12.51
CA THR A 139 -6.62 7.87 11.28
C THR A 139 -7.35 6.59 10.91
N LEU A 140 -8.06 6.63 9.77
CA LEU A 140 -8.79 5.50 9.20
C LEU A 140 -7.86 4.58 8.42
N ALA A 141 -7.03 5.16 7.55
CA ALA A 141 -6.05 4.41 6.77
C ALA A 141 -4.89 5.29 6.29
N THR A 142 -3.82 4.65 5.82
CA THR A 142 -2.74 5.33 5.10
C THR A 142 -2.64 4.86 3.65
N VAL A 143 -2.31 5.78 2.73
CA VAL A 143 -2.04 5.46 1.32
C VAL A 143 -0.68 6.03 0.96
N THR A 144 0.25 5.19 0.52
CA THR A 144 1.58 5.60 0.08
C THR A 144 1.67 5.48 -1.44
N LEU A 145 2.00 6.59 -2.08
CA LEU A 145 2.12 6.76 -3.54
C LEU A 145 3.57 7.03 -3.91
N PRO A 146 4.10 6.48 -5.02
CA PRO A 146 5.40 6.90 -5.55
C PRO A 146 5.43 8.42 -5.81
N GLU A 147 6.58 9.07 -5.61
CA GLU A 147 6.70 10.53 -5.76
C GLU A 147 6.17 11.01 -7.12
N ALA A 148 6.53 10.34 -8.21
CA ALA A 148 6.07 10.69 -9.55
C ALA A 148 4.54 10.67 -9.72
N VAL A 149 3.85 9.76 -9.03
CA VAL A 149 2.38 9.69 -9.04
C VAL A 149 1.80 10.83 -8.22
N PHE A 150 2.41 11.14 -7.08
CA PHE A 150 1.99 12.25 -6.23
C PHE A 150 2.14 13.60 -6.94
N GLU A 151 3.27 13.83 -7.62
CA GLU A 151 3.48 15.03 -8.45
C GLU A 151 2.47 15.15 -9.59
N ALA A 152 2.10 14.03 -10.23
CA ALA A 152 1.04 14.04 -11.24
C ALA A 152 -0.34 14.42 -10.66
N ILE A 153 -0.61 14.09 -9.39
CA ILE A 153 -1.81 14.54 -8.69
C ILE A 153 -1.73 16.05 -8.39
N LEU A 154 -0.58 16.53 -7.91
CA LEU A 154 -0.36 17.95 -7.64
C LEU A 154 -0.52 18.82 -8.89
N ALA A 155 -0.01 18.35 -10.03
CA ALA A 155 -0.15 19.05 -11.32
C ALA A 155 -1.61 19.23 -11.76
N ARG A 156 -2.54 18.42 -11.23
CA ARG A 156 -3.99 18.58 -11.44
C ARG A 156 -4.64 19.58 -10.47
N GLY A 157 -3.92 20.06 -9.44
CA GLY A 157 -4.30 21.24 -8.65
C GLY A 157 -5.06 21.00 -7.34
N HIS A 158 -5.22 19.76 -6.87
CA HIS A 158 -6.13 19.46 -5.75
C HIS A 158 -5.47 19.27 -4.37
N LEU A 159 -4.15 19.13 -4.28
CA LEU A 159 -3.42 18.94 -3.01
C LEU A 159 -2.55 20.15 -2.60
N ALA A 160 -2.59 21.25 -3.36
CA ALA A 160 -1.72 22.42 -3.20
C ALA A 160 -2.43 23.70 -2.69
N ARG A 161 -3.57 23.58 -2.00
CA ARG A 161 -4.25 24.71 -1.33
C ARG A 161 -4.28 24.54 0.17
#